data_AF-A0A9X3EKF6-F1
#
_entry.id   AF-A0A9X3EKF6-F1
#
_cell.length_a   1.000
_cell.length_b   1.000
_cell.length_c   1.000
_cell.angle_alpha   90.00
_cell.angle_beta   90.00
_cell.angle_gamma   90.00
#
_symmetry.space_group_name_H-M   'P 1'
#
loop_
_entity.id
_entity.type
_entity.pdbx_description
1 polymer ?
#
loop_
_entity_poly.entity_id
_entity_poly.type
_entity_poly.pdbx_seq_one_letter_code
_entity_poly.pdbx_strand_id
1 'polypeptide(L)'
;MLAAPGLGALERLNAFFARARAIKVAEAPALRATYDSLFRPENTLLYLRIHAAVNPVIAPVLARILEQGRQEGVFDVPDPLAAAEIVLQLGTTIQAAMGRALAAVGTEDAAGAMAALEARLRFHGLAVERILGLPAGSICFIEPDTVAAVFRRGRRHERGESDTDGGEGDAAHHAAGEGGREPAAGFAAAR
;
A
#
# COMPACT_ATOMS: atom_id res chain seq x y z
N MET A 1 -6.17 -10.19 -16.55
CA MET A 1 -6.44 -11.25 -15.55
C MET A 1 -7.71 -11.03 -14.71
N LEU A 2 -8.18 -9.80 -14.43
CA LEU A 2 -9.48 -9.57 -13.75
C LEU A 2 -10.71 -10.01 -14.58
N ALA A 3 -10.52 -10.24 -15.89
CA ALA A 3 -11.55 -10.59 -16.87
C ALA A 3 -11.41 -12.02 -17.43
N ALA A 4 -10.70 -12.93 -16.75
CA ALA A 4 -10.64 -14.32 -17.22
C ALA A 4 -12.06 -14.93 -17.21
N PRO A 5 -12.56 -15.50 -18.32
CA PRO A 5 -13.87 -16.16 -18.33
C PRO A 5 -13.86 -17.36 -17.37
N GLY A 6 -14.90 -17.52 -16.55
CA GLY A 6 -15.10 -18.71 -15.70
C GLY A 6 -14.68 -18.63 -14.22
N LEU A 7 -14.08 -17.53 -13.75
CA LEU A 7 -13.84 -17.34 -12.31
C LEU A 7 -15.12 -16.96 -11.56
N GLY A 8 -15.37 -17.61 -10.43
CA GLY A 8 -16.45 -17.28 -9.50
C GLY A 8 -16.19 -15.94 -8.81
N ALA A 9 -17.23 -15.30 -8.28
CA ALA A 9 -17.14 -13.94 -7.75
C ALA A 9 -16.14 -13.81 -6.57
N LEU A 10 -16.12 -14.80 -5.67
CA LEU A 10 -15.19 -14.81 -4.53
C LEU A 10 -13.71 -14.93 -4.99
N GLU A 11 -13.45 -15.74 -6.01
CA GLU A 11 -12.11 -15.86 -6.59
C GLU A 11 -11.66 -14.56 -7.25
N ARG A 12 -12.58 -13.89 -7.99
CA ARG A 12 -12.31 -12.57 -8.57
C ARG A 12 -12.07 -11.51 -7.51
N LEU A 13 -12.82 -11.53 -6.42
CA LEU A 13 -12.63 -10.61 -5.30
C LEU A 13 -11.25 -10.81 -4.66
N ASN A 14 -10.86 -12.06 -4.41
CA ASN A 14 -9.52 -12.36 -3.89
C ASN A 14 -8.41 -11.96 -4.88
N ALA A 15 -8.61 -12.16 -6.19
CA ALA A 15 -7.68 -11.70 -7.21
C ALA A 15 -7.58 -10.16 -7.28
N PHE A 16 -8.70 -9.46 -7.06
CA PHE A 16 -8.73 -8.00 -6.96
C PHE A 16 -7.88 -7.51 -5.77
N PHE A 17 -8.09 -8.07 -4.58
CA PHE A 17 -7.28 -7.72 -3.41
C PHE A 17 -5.80 -8.12 -3.55
N ALA A 18 -5.52 -9.29 -4.15
CA ALA A 18 -4.16 -9.74 -4.43
C ALA A 18 -3.42 -8.77 -5.35
N ARG A 19 -4.08 -8.28 -6.41
CA ARG A 19 -3.50 -7.27 -7.29
C ARG A 19 -3.25 -5.95 -6.56
N ALA A 20 -4.20 -5.51 -5.73
CA ALA A 20 -4.04 -4.31 -4.92
C ALA A 20 -2.84 -4.42 -3.95
N ARG A 21 -2.60 -5.61 -3.36
CA ARG A 21 -1.41 -5.88 -2.55
C ARG A 21 -0.13 -5.89 -3.38
N ALA A 22 -0.13 -6.58 -4.53
CA ALA A 22 1.05 -6.70 -5.38
C ALA A 22 1.58 -5.34 -5.84
N ILE A 23 0.68 -4.40 -6.20
CA ILE A 23 1.06 -3.02 -6.56
C ILE A 23 1.73 -2.33 -5.36
N LYS A 24 1.11 -2.41 -4.17
CA LYS A 24 1.66 -1.80 -2.95
C LYS A 24 3.03 -2.36 -2.57
N VAL A 25 3.25 -3.67 -2.75
CA VAL A 25 4.53 -4.33 -2.45
C VAL A 25 5.60 -4.02 -3.50
N ALA A 26 5.26 -4.08 -4.79
CA ALA A 26 6.19 -3.83 -5.89
C ALA A 26 6.69 -2.39 -5.90
N GLU A 27 5.83 -1.43 -5.56
CA GLU A 27 6.18 -0.01 -5.54
C GLU A 27 6.79 0.44 -4.20
N ALA A 28 6.70 -0.36 -3.14
CA ALA A 28 7.18 0.01 -1.80
C ALA A 28 8.66 0.45 -1.76
N PRO A 29 9.61 -0.17 -2.49
CA PRO A 29 11.01 0.28 -2.49
C PRO A 29 11.22 1.58 -3.29
N ALA A 30 10.57 1.71 -4.45
CA ALA A 30 10.77 2.83 -5.38
C ALA A 30 10.04 4.11 -4.93
N LEU A 31 8.93 3.96 -4.21
CA LEU A 31 8.13 5.08 -3.69
C LEU A 31 8.29 5.26 -2.18
N ARG A 32 9.30 4.64 -1.54
CA ARG A 32 9.45 4.68 -0.08
C ARG A 32 9.46 6.10 0.48
N ALA A 33 10.22 7.01 -0.12
CA ALA A 33 10.24 8.41 0.28
C ALA A 33 8.87 9.11 0.11
N THR A 34 8.12 8.75 -0.94
CA THR A 34 6.77 9.27 -1.18
C THR A 34 5.76 8.71 -0.18
N TYR A 35 5.85 7.41 0.15
CA TYR A 35 5.04 6.76 1.18
C TYR A 35 5.36 7.32 2.57
N ASP A 36 6.64 7.45 2.92
CA ASP A 36 7.09 8.05 4.17
C ASP A 36 6.52 9.46 4.36
N SER A 37 6.43 10.25 3.29
CA SER A 37 5.77 11.56 3.34
C SER A 37 4.24 11.43 3.44
N LEU A 38 3.59 10.63 2.59
CA LEU A 38 2.14 10.52 2.52
C LEU A 38 1.49 10.03 3.84
N PHE A 39 2.16 9.11 4.55
CA PHE A 39 1.65 8.52 5.79
C PHE A 39 1.98 9.33 7.05
N ARG A 40 2.64 10.49 6.91
CA ARG A 40 2.81 11.43 8.03
C ARG A 40 1.46 11.98 8.50
N PRO A 41 1.27 12.19 9.82
CA PRO A 41 0.03 12.75 10.37
C PRO A 41 -0.35 14.09 9.73
N GLU A 42 0.62 14.93 9.40
CA GLU A 42 0.39 16.24 8.78
C GLU A 42 -0.23 16.12 7.37
N ASN A 43 -0.05 14.96 6.72
CA ASN A 43 -0.51 14.69 5.37
C ASN A 43 -1.83 13.88 5.33
N THR A 44 -2.55 13.73 6.45
CA THR A 44 -3.85 13.04 6.47
C THR A 44 -4.86 13.65 5.50
N LEU A 45 -4.93 14.98 5.38
CA LEU A 45 -5.83 15.62 4.42
C LEU A 45 -5.47 15.30 2.97
N LEU A 46 -4.17 15.27 2.64
CA LEU A 46 -3.71 14.88 1.30
C LEU A 46 -4.09 13.43 1.00
N TYR A 47 -3.85 12.53 1.95
CA TYR A 47 -4.21 11.11 1.83
C TYR A 47 -5.71 10.92 1.55
N LEU A 48 -6.57 11.61 2.31
CA LEU A 48 -8.02 11.54 2.12
C LEU A 48 -8.45 12.12 0.77
N ARG A 49 -7.84 13.21 0.31
CA ARG A 49 -8.13 13.80 -1.01
C ARG A 49 -7.74 12.87 -2.17
N ILE A 50 -6.60 12.20 -2.07
CA ILE A 50 -6.18 11.20 -3.05
C ILE A 50 -7.22 10.07 -3.11
N HIS A 51 -7.64 9.54 -1.96
CA HIS A 51 -8.67 8.51 -1.91
C HIS A 51 -10.02 9.00 -2.45
N ALA A 52 -10.43 10.23 -2.15
CA ALA A 52 -11.65 10.81 -2.70
C ALA A 52 -11.62 10.94 -4.23
N ALA A 53 -10.45 11.15 -4.84
CA ALA A 53 -10.28 11.21 -6.29
C ALA A 53 -10.18 9.82 -6.94
N VAL A 54 -9.54 8.86 -6.27
CA VAL A 54 -9.24 7.53 -6.81
C VAL A 54 -10.41 6.55 -6.60
N ASN A 55 -11.08 6.58 -5.44
CA ASN A 55 -12.13 5.63 -5.10
C ASN A 55 -13.28 5.61 -6.14
N PRO A 56 -13.78 6.75 -6.66
CA PRO A 56 -14.83 6.75 -7.68
C PRO A 56 -14.44 6.05 -8.99
N VAL A 57 -13.14 5.99 -9.32
CA VAL A 57 -12.64 5.30 -10.51
C VAL A 57 -12.58 3.79 -10.27
N ILE A 58 -12.28 3.36 -9.04
CA ILE A 58 -12.15 1.95 -8.68
C ILE A 58 -13.51 1.31 -8.35
N ALA A 59 -14.42 2.07 -7.74
CA ALA A 59 -15.71 1.57 -7.24
C ALA A 59 -16.51 0.79 -8.30
N PRO A 60 -16.64 1.24 -9.57
CA PRO A 60 -17.36 0.48 -10.60
C PRO A 60 -16.74 -0.87 -10.96
N VAL A 61 -15.42 -1.02 -10.77
CA VAL A 61 -14.74 -2.31 -10.99
C VAL A 61 -15.10 -3.29 -9.89
N LEU A 62 -15.03 -2.85 -8.63
CA LEU A 62 -15.40 -3.68 -7.48
C LEU A 62 -16.90 -3.99 -7.47
N ALA A 63 -17.75 -3.01 -7.79
CA ALA A 63 -19.20 -3.17 -7.86
C ALA A 63 -19.62 -4.27 -8.84
N ARG A 64 -18.93 -4.42 -9.98
CA ARG A 64 -19.19 -5.52 -10.94
C ARG A 64 -18.87 -6.90 -10.36
N ILE A 65 -17.81 -7.02 -9.56
CA ILE A 65 -17.47 -8.27 -8.86
C ILE A 65 -18.53 -8.58 -7.80
N LEU A 66 -18.97 -7.55 -7.06
CA LEU A 66 -20.00 -7.71 -6.03
C LEU A 66 -21.36 -8.08 -6.63
N GLU A 67 -21.74 -7.47 -7.75
CA GLU A 67 -22.97 -7.80 -8.47
C GLU A 67 -22.96 -9.24 -8.98
N GLN A 68 -21.82 -9.70 -9.52
CA GLN A 68 -21.66 -11.11 -9.90
C GLN A 68 -21.89 -12.04 -8.69
N GLY A 69 -21.26 -11.76 -7.56
CA GLY A 69 -21.42 -12.63 -6.37
C GLY A 69 -22.79 -12.56 -5.74
N ARG A 70 -23.50 -11.44 -5.89
CA ARG A 70 -24.93 -11.32 -5.53
C ARG A 70 -25.79 -12.22 -6.42
N GLN A 71 -25.55 -12.22 -7.74
CA GLN A 71 -26.26 -13.09 -8.70
C GLN A 71 -25.95 -14.58 -8.48
N GLU A 72 -24.73 -14.91 -8.08
CA GLU A 72 -24.31 -16.27 -7.73
C GLU A 72 -24.80 -16.72 -6.35
N GLY A 73 -25.39 -15.82 -5.54
CA GLY A 73 -25.84 -16.10 -4.18
C GLY A 73 -24.71 -16.28 -3.16
N VAL A 74 -23.50 -15.83 -3.48
CA VAL A 74 -22.29 -15.95 -2.65
C VAL A 74 -22.13 -14.74 -1.73
N PHE A 75 -22.59 -13.56 -2.14
CA PHE A 75 -22.54 -12.33 -1.35
C PHE A 75 -23.93 -11.88 -0.92
N ASP A 76 -24.07 -11.43 0.33
CA ASP A 76 -25.28 -10.78 0.83
C ASP A 76 -25.09 -9.25 0.76
N VAL A 77 -25.26 -8.72 -0.45
CA VAL A 77 -25.03 -7.30 -0.75
C VAL A 77 -26.22 -6.75 -1.54
N PRO A 78 -27.10 -5.94 -0.92
CA PRO A 78 -28.28 -5.42 -1.61
C PRO A 78 -27.95 -4.32 -2.62
N ASP A 79 -26.89 -3.55 -2.37
CA ASP A 79 -26.38 -2.49 -3.26
C ASP A 79 -24.88 -2.70 -3.51
N PRO A 80 -24.50 -3.31 -4.64
CA PRO A 80 -23.10 -3.58 -4.97
C PRO A 80 -22.24 -2.33 -5.10
N LEU A 81 -22.80 -1.21 -5.55
CA LEU A 81 -22.02 0.02 -5.74
C LEU A 81 -21.77 0.68 -4.39
N ALA A 82 -22.80 0.85 -3.57
CA ALA A 82 -22.65 1.41 -2.23
C ALA A 82 -21.70 0.54 -1.37
N ALA A 83 -21.81 -0.79 -1.45
CA ALA A 83 -20.90 -1.69 -0.75
C ALA A 83 -19.45 -1.53 -1.23
N ALA A 84 -19.23 -1.39 -2.54
CA ALA A 84 -17.90 -1.14 -3.09
C ALA A 84 -17.29 0.17 -2.58
N GLU A 85 -18.07 1.25 -2.56
CA GLU A 85 -17.65 2.56 -2.04
C GLU A 85 -17.29 2.48 -0.54
N ILE A 86 -18.12 1.81 0.26
CA ILE A 86 -17.88 1.61 1.69
C ILE A 86 -16.59 0.81 1.92
N VAL A 87 -16.39 -0.29 1.20
CA VAL A 87 -15.18 -1.12 1.30
C VAL A 87 -13.92 -0.32 0.96
N LEU A 88 -13.96 0.46 -0.12
CA LEU A 88 -12.83 1.31 -0.52
C LEU A 88 -12.57 2.42 0.51
N GLN A 89 -13.63 3.03 1.04
CA GLN A 89 -13.50 4.08 2.05
C GLN A 89 -12.95 3.55 3.36
N LEU A 90 -13.34 2.34 3.78
CA LEU A 90 -12.82 1.71 4.99
C LEU A 90 -11.29 1.55 4.92
N GLY A 91 -10.72 1.39 3.71
CA GLY A 91 -9.29 1.28 3.49
C GLY A 91 -8.49 2.48 3.99
N THR A 92 -9.14 3.66 4.06
CA THR A 92 -8.51 4.90 4.54
C THR A 92 -8.16 4.86 6.02
N THR A 93 -8.82 3.98 6.80
CA THR A 93 -8.60 3.84 8.25
C THR A 93 -7.22 3.28 8.61
N ILE A 94 -6.49 2.74 7.62
CA ILE A 94 -5.17 2.13 7.81
C ILE A 94 -4.08 3.21 7.97
N GLN A 95 -4.30 4.43 7.46
CA GLN A 95 -3.27 5.48 7.36
C GLN A 95 -2.54 5.74 8.68
N ALA A 96 -3.27 5.99 9.76
CA ALA A 96 -2.66 6.29 11.05
C ALA A 96 -1.83 5.13 11.61
N ALA A 97 -2.26 3.87 11.40
CA ALA A 97 -1.50 2.70 11.85
C ALA A 97 -0.23 2.50 11.02
N MET A 98 -0.31 2.75 9.70
CA MET A 98 0.85 2.70 8.80
C MET A 98 1.87 3.79 9.14
N GLY A 99 1.41 5.02 9.37
CA GLY A 99 2.26 6.15 9.76
C GLY A 99 3.03 5.89 11.05
N ARG A 100 2.37 5.31 12.07
CA ARG A 100 3.04 4.89 13.31
C ARG A 100 4.09 3.80 13.06
N ALA A 101 3.76 2.79 12.25
CA ALA A 101 4.71 1.73 11.93
C ALA A 101 5.94 2.26 11.18
N LEU A 102 5.76 3.21 10.25
CA LEU A 102 6.86 3.89 9.54
C LEU A 102 7.71 4.75 10.48
N ALA A 103 7.10 5.52 11.38
CA ALA A 103 7.81 6.34 12.35
C ALA A 103 8.61 5.53 13.38
N ALA A 104 8.15 4.32 13.72
CA ALA A 104 8.82 3.45 14.68
C ALA A 104 10.01 2.67 14.09
N VAL A 105 10.23 2.70 12.77
CA VAL A 105 11.34 1.97 12.13
C VAL A 105 12.69 2.40 12.71
N GLY A 106 13.46 1.43 13.20
CA GLY A 106 14.78 1.68 13.80
C GLY A 106 14.74 2.10 15.27
N THR A 107 13.55 2.20 15.87
CA THR A 107 13.36 2.40 17.31
C THR A 107 13.10 1.08 18.04
N GLU A 108 13.15 1.09 19.36
CA GLU A 108 12.80 -0.08 20.19
C GLU A 108 11.32 -0.50 20.04
N ASP A 109 10.43 0.43 19.68
CA ASP A 109 8.99 0.18 19.52
C ASP A 109 8.61 -0.37 18.13
N ALA A 110 9.58 -0.56 17.22
CA ALA A 110 9.31 -1.01 15.85
C ALA A 110 8.43 -2.28 15.79
N ALA A 111 8.73 -3.26 16.64
CA ALA A 111 8.00 -4.52 16.69
C ALA A 111 6.55 -4.34 17.17
N GLY A 112 6.32 -3.50 18.18
CA GLY A 112 5.00 -3.20 18.72
C GLY A 112 4.12 -2.48 17.69
N ALA A 113 4.67 -1.45 17.04
CA ALA A 113 3.98 -0.70 16.00
C ALA A 113 3.62 -1.57 14.78
N MET A 114 4.51 -2.47 14.36
CA MET A 114 4.23 -3.43 13.29
C MET A 114 3.14 -4.43 13.67
N ALA A 115 3.15 -4.97 14.88
CA ALA A 115 2.11 -5.88 15.36
C ALA A 115 0.73 -5.19 15.43
N ALA A 116 0.68 -3.94 15.87
CA ALA A 116 -0.55 -3.14 15.90
C ALA A 116 -1.11 -2.87 14.49
N LEU A 117 -0.24 -2.57 13.52
CA LEU A 117 -0.63 -2.43 12.11
C LEU A 117 -1.18 -3.74 11.56
N GLU A 118 -0.52 -4.87 11.83
CA GLU A 118 -0.96 -6.17 11.37
C GLU A 118 -2.33 -6.57 11.96
N ALA A 119 -2.55 -6.34 13.26
CA ALA A 119 -3.84 -6.55 13.91
C ALA A 119 -4.94 -5.67 13.30
N ARG A 120 -4.63 -4.41 12.98
CA ARG A 120 -5.57 -3.51 12.31
C ARG A 120 -5.94 -4.00 10.91
N LEU A 121 -4.97 -4.46 10.13
CA LEU A 121 -5.19 -5.00 8.78
C LEU A 121 -6.00 -6.30 8.81
N ARG A 122 -5.78 -7.17 9.79
CA ARG A 122 -6.61 -8.36 10.03
C ARG A 122 -8.06 -8.00 10.33
N PHE A 123 -8.29 -7.06 11.25
CA PHE A 123 -9.65 -6.63 11.59
C PHE A 123 -10.33 -5.94 10.40
N HIS A 124 -9.58 -5.21 9.59
CA HIS A 124 -10.08 -4.61 8.35
C HIS A 124 -10.61 -5.69 7.38
N GLY A 125 -9.86 -6.78 7.17
CA GLY A 125 -10.33 -7.92 6.37
C GLY A 125 -11.65 -8.50 6.89
N LEU A 126 -11.74 -8.75 8.20
CA LEU A 126 -12.96 -9.24 8.86
C LEU A 126 -14.15 -8.28 8.68
N ALA A 127 -13.91 -6.96 8.76
CA ALA A 127 -14.96 -5.97 8.55
C ALA A 127 -15.47 -5.99 7.10
N VAL A 128 -14.56 -6.14 6.11
CA VAL A 128 -14.95 -6.31 4.71
C VAL A 128 -15.76 -7.60 4.52
N GLU A 129 -15.34 -8.72 5.11
CA GLU A 129 -16.12 -9.97 5.05
C GLU A 129 -17.53 -9.79 5.58
N ARG A 130 -17.69 -9.09 6.72
CA ARG A 130 -19.02 -8.79 7.29
C ARG A 130 -19.87 -7.88 6.42
N ILE A 131 -19.28 -6.87 5.79
CA ILE A 131 -20.00 -5.98 4.86
C ILE A 131 -20.53 -6.76 3.66
N LEU A 132 -19.81 -7.81 3.23
CA LEU A 132 -20.13 -8.60 2.05
C LEU A 132 -20.95 -9.87 2.37
N GLY A 133 -21.31 -10.08 3.64
CA GLY A 133 -22.04 -11.27 4.08
C GLY A 133 -21.23 -12.58 4.01
N LEU A 134 -19.90 -12.48 4.05
CA LEU A 134 -19.01 -13.61 3.92
C LEU A 134 -18.62 -14.23 5.27
N PRO A 135 -18.41 -15.56 5.33
CA PRO A 135 -17.77 -16.19 6.47
C PRO A 135 -16.37 -15.64 6.73
N ALA A 136 -15.94 -15.65 8.00
CA ALA A 136 -14.60 -15.22 8.37
C ALA A 136 -13.53 -16.06 7.67
N GLY A 137 -12.52 -15.42 7.09
CA GLY A 137 -11.43 -16.06 6.34
C GLY A 137 -11.72 -16.31 4.86
N SER A 138 -12.85 -15.84 4.33
CA SER A 138 -13.18 -15.92 2.90
C SER A 138 -12.30 -15.01 2.03
N ILE A 139 -11.80 -13.91 2.60
CA ILE A 139 -10.98 -12.92 1.90
C ILE A 139 -9.57 -12.93 2.48
N CYS A 140 -8.58 -13.16 1.62
CA CYS A 140 -7.20 -12.86 1.96
C CYS A 140 -6.96 -11.36 1.75
N PHE A 141 -7.14 -10.54 2.79
CA PHE A 141 -6.90 -9.10 2.70
C PHE A 141 -5.42 -8.73 2.89
N ILE A 142 -4.74 -9.45 3.78
CA ILE A 142 -3.30 -9.36 4.03
C ILE A 142 -2.70 -10.77 4.04
N GLU A 143 -1.56 -10.95 3.36
CA GLU A 143 -0.80 -12.20 3.45
C GLU A 143 0.06 -12.21 4.72
N PRO A 144 0.30 -13.38 5.33
CA PRO A 144 1.31 -13.53 6.37
C PRO A 144 2.62 -12.86 5.93
N ASP A 145 3.31 -12.21 6.86
CA ASP A 145 4.58 -11.52 6.64
C ASP A 145 4.57 -10.32 5.67
N THR A 146 3.41 -9.90 5.13
CA THR A 146 3.34 -8.73 4.23
C THR A 146 3.87 -7.47 4.92
N VAL A 147 3.48 -7.25 6.19
CA VAL A 147 3.98 -6.11 6.98
C VAL A 147 5.50 -6.26 7.13
N ALA A 148 5.99 -7.42 7.59
CA ALA A 148 7.42 -7.65 7.73
C ALA A 148 8.20 -7.50 6.41
N ALA A 149 7.61 -7.78 5.26
CA ALA A 149 8.21 -7.61 3.93
C ALA A 149 8.34 -6.13 3.54
N VAL A 150 7.29 -5.33 3.74
CA VAL A 150 7.30 -3.86 3.46
C VAL A 150 8.36 -3.15 4.32
N PHE A 151 8.53 -3.60 5.56
CA PHE A 151 9.44 -2.99 6.52
C PHE A 151 10.83 -3.64 6.54
N ARG A 152 11.07 -4.74 5.81
CA ARG A 152 12.38 -5.39 5.71
C ARG A 152 13.38 -4.45 5.04
N ARG A 153 14.36 -4.01 5.82
CA ARG A 153 15.45 -3.12 5.41
C ARG A 153 16.16 -3.66 4.16
N GLY A 154 16.37 -2.81 3.16
CA GLY A 154 17.44 -2.97 2.18
C GLY A 154 18.78 -2.94 2.91
N ARG A 155 19.25 -4.11 3.37
CA ARG A 155 20.56 -4.28 4.01
C ARG A 155 21.62 -4.60 2.95
N ARG A 156 21.92 -3.65 2.07
CA ARG A 156 23.18 -3.63 1.30
C ARG A 156 23.48 -2.21 0.84
N HIS A 157 24.05 -1.44 1.75
CA HIS A 157 25.18 -0.52 1.56
C HIS A 157 25.50 -0.03 2.98
N GLU A 158 26.79 0.15 3.31
CA GLU A 158 27.34 0.35 4.66
C GLU A 158 27.65 -0.94 5.46
N ARG A 159 28.59 -1.73 4.92
CA ARG A 159 29.76 -2.19 5.68
C ARG A 159 30.78 -2.80 4.73
N GLY A 160 31.77 -1.99 4.38
CA GLY A 160 32.87 -2.36 3.51
C GLY A 160 33.70 -1.13 3.19
N GLU A 161 34.25 -0.48 4.22
CA GLU A 161 35.50 0.28 4.14
C GLU A 161 35.88 0.70 5.57
N SER A 162 36.63 -0.16 6.26
CA SER A 162 37.38 0.20 7.47
C SER A 162 38.55 -0.77 7.59
N ASP A 163 39.59 -0.52 6.80
CA ASP A 163 41.00 -0.47 7.22
C ASP A 163 41.91 -0.67 6.00
N THR A 164 42.55 0.42 5.57
CA THR A 164 44.02 0.51 5.52
C THR A 164 44.42 1.97 5.28
N ASP A 165 44.81 2.59 6.39
CA ASP A 165 46.00 3.43 6.59
C ASP A 165 46.76 4.02 5.38
N GLY A 166 47.07 5.32 5.49
CA GLY A 166 48.29 5.92 4.94
C GLY A 166 48.11 7.03 3.90
N GLY A 167 48.46 8.28 4.29
CA GLY A 167 48.95 9.27 3.31
C GLY A 167 48.43 10.69 3.43
N GLU A 168 49.08 11.47 4.28
CA GLU A 168 49.05 12.93 4.35
C GLU A 168 49.63 13.57 3.06
N GLY A 169 49.02 14.65 2.54
CA GLY A 169 49.57 15.36 1.36
C GLY A 169 48.64 16.40 0.70
N ASP A 170 48.63 17.59 1.28
CA ASP A 170 48.45 18.97 0.77
C ASP A 170 47.93 19.32 -0.67
N ALA A 171 47.31 20.52 -0.70
CA ALA A 171 47.20 21.50 -1.79
C ALA A 171 46.09 21.40 -2.86
N ALA A 172 45.04 22.20 -2.61
CA ALA A 172 44.62 23.38 -3.39
C ALA A 172 44.01 23.28 -4.81
N HIS A 173 43.05 24.21 -5.01
CA HIS A 173 42.64 24.92 -6.22
C HIS A 173 41.48 24.42 -7.12
N HIS A 174 40.42 25.24 -7.06
CA HIS A 174 39.73 25.93 -8.17
C HIS A 174 38.56 25.30 -8.95
N ALA A 175 37.50 26.14 -9.05
CA ALA A 175 36.56 26.36 -10.17
C ALA A 175 35.46 25.30 -10.38
N ALA A 176 34.16 25.62 -10.21
CA ALA A 176 33.27 26.47 -11.03
C ALA A 176 32.74 25.78 -12.30
N GLY A 177 31.41 25.85 -12.47
CA GLY A 177 30.65 25.37 -13.64
C GLY A 177 29.30 24.77 -13.18
N GLU A 178 28.22 25.54 -13.08
CA GLU A 178 27.23 25.81 -14.13
C GLU A 178 26.56 24.55 -14.72
N GLY A 179 25.21 24.57 -14.80
CA GLY A 179 24.47 23.70 -15.71
C GLY A 179 23.17 23.15 -15.13
N GLY A 180 22.06 23.85 -15.34
CA GLY A 180 20.74 23.43 -14.86
C GLY A 180 20.11 22.28 -15.64
N ARG A 181 19.01 21.76 -15.08
CA ARG A 181 17.76 21.35 -15.76
C ARG A 181 16.85 20.62 -14.77
N GLU A 182 15.75 21.28 -14.40
CA GLU A 182 14.45 20.59 -14.33
C GLU A 182 14.09 20.10 -15.74
N PRO A 183 13.39 18.96 -15.88
CA PRO A 183 11.93 19.07 -15.84
C PRO A 183 11.16 17.89 -15.23
N ALA A 184 9.92 18.26 -14.91
CA ALA A 184 8.70 17.52 -14.65
C ALA A 184 8.40 16.22 -15.46
N ALA A 185 7.39 15.52 -14.94
CA ALA A 185 6.49 14.53 -15.57
C ALA A 185 6.92 13.05 -15.47
N GLY A 186 6.03 12.08 -15.22
CA GLY A 186 4.58 12.16 -15.18
C GLY A 186 3.92 10.94 -14.55
N PHE A 187 2.80 11.19 -13.89
CA PHE A 187 1.84 10.18 -13.49
C PHE A 187 0.92 9.96 -14.69
N ALA A 188 1.29 9.01 -15.55
CA ALA A 188 0.47 8.63 -16.69
C ALA A 188 -0.63 7.67 -16.22
N ALA A 189 -1.86 8.16 -16.24
CA ALA A 189 -3.07 7.37 -16.14
C ALA A 189 -3.10 6.33 -17.27
N ALA A 190 -3.14 5.04 -16.91
CA ALA A 190 -3.43 3.97 -17.85
C ALA A 190 -4.95 3.95 -18.11
N ARG A 191 -5.32 4.29 -19.34
CA ARG A 191 -6.62 3.99 -19.95
C ARG A 191 -6.72 2.52 -20.29
#